data_AF-A0A286G1Q5-F1
#
_entry.id   AF-A0A286G1Q5-F1
#
_cell.length_a   1.000
_cell.length_b   1.000
_cell.length_c   1.000
_cell.angle_alpha   90.00
_cell.angle_beta   90.00
_cell.angle_gamma   90.00
#
_symmetry.space_group_name_H-M   'P 1'
#
loop_
_entity.id
_entity.type
_entity.pdbx_description
1 polymer ?
#
loop_
_entity_poly.entity_id
_entity_poly.type
_entity_poly.pdbx_seq_one_letter_code
_entity_poly.pdbx_strand_id
1 'polypeptide(L)'
;MTVVIVLALVVAVAVTQVGVFVVPAGAAVTASEPVGPGTVYIVTRGADMRFVDSADAICRRQFAQSDEGCRGLVRNWVMRETRVLAELPYSETLWRVAAGSGR
;
A
#
# COMPACT_ATOMS: atom_id res chain seq x y z
N MET A 1 -20.90 25.72 16.97
CA MET A 1 -20.27 24.53 17.57
C MET A 1 -20.56 23.25 16.79
N THR A 2 -21.82 22.93 16.51
CA THR A 2 -22.22 21.71 15.75
C THR A 2 -21.56 21.56 14.39
N VAL A 3 -21.48 22.62 13.58
CA VAL A 3 -20.82 22.57 12.25
C VAL A 3 -19.33 22.21 12.35
N VAL A 4 -18.63 22.77 13.34
CA VAL A 4 -17.20 22.50 13.57
C VAL A 4 -16.98 21.05 14.02
N ILE A 5 -17.87 20.54 14.88
CA ILE A 5 -17.82 19.15 15.36
C ILE A 5 -18.07 18.16 14.20
N VAL A 6 -19.07 18.45 13.36
CA VAL A 6 -19.38 17.62 12.19
C VAL A 6 -18.21 17.65 11.20
N LEU A 7 -17.63 18.82 10.93
CA LEU A 7 -16.47 18.95 10.05
C LEU A 7 -15.26 18.18 10.59
N ALA A 8 -14.97 18.29 11.88
CA ALA A 8 -13.89 17.55 12.53
C ALA A 8 -14.10 16.04 12.46
N LEU A 9 -15.34 15.57 12.64
CA LEU A 9 -15.70 14.15 12.50
C LEU A 9 -15.51 13.65 11.06
N VAL A 10 -15.96 14.42 10.07
CA VAL A 10 -15.79 14.07 8.65
C VAL A 10 -14.30 13.97 8.30
N VAL A 11 -13.49 14.95 8.74
CA VAL A 11 -12.04 14.92 8.52
C VAL A 11 -11.40 13.74 9.23
N ALA A 12 -11.77 13.45 10.48
CA ALA A 12 -11.24 12.31 11.22
C ALA A 12 -11.54 10.99 10.51
N VAL A 13 -12.78 10.79 10.05
CA VAL A 13 -13.17 9.59 9.30
C VAL A 13 -12.42 9.51 7.96
N ALA A 14 -12.30 10.61 7.22
CA ALA A 14 -11.55 10.65 5.97
C ALA A 14 -10.07 10.26 6.17
N VAL A 15 -9.42 10.74 7.24
CA VAL A 15 -8.02 10.40 7.55
C VAL A 15 -7.87 8.92 7.92
N THR A 16 -8.87 8.29 8.54
CA THR A 16 -8.82 6.83 8.82
C THR A 16 -8.99 5.94 7.60
N GLN A 17 -9.50 6.51 6.49
CA GLN A 17 -9.72 5.83 5.22
C GLN A 17 -8.56 5.99 4.24
N VAL A 18 -7.49 6.70 4.60
CA VAL A 18 -6.28 6.81 3.77
C VAL A 18 -5.20 5.89 4.33
N GLY A 19 -4.48 5.21 3.46
CA GLY A 19 -3.36 4.34 3.80
C GLY A 19 -2.17 4.53 2.88
N VAL A 20 -1.01 4.10 3.33
CA VAL A 20 0.24 4.08 2.55
C VAL A 20 0.53 2.64 2.17
N PHE A 21 0.56 2.38 0.87
CA PHE A 21 0.86 1.08 0.31
C PHE A 21 2.21 1.10 -0.39
N VAL A 22 3.16 0.29 0.09
CA VAL A 22 4.51 0.25 -0.48
C VAL A 22 4.71 -1.00 -1.32
N VAL A 23 5.09 -0.80 -2.57
CA VAL A 23 5.45 -1.89 -3.49
C VAL A 23 6.97 -1.89 -3.67
N PRO A 24 7.69 -2.94 -3.21
CA PRO A 24 9.12 -3.07 -3.46
C PRO A 24 9.43 -3.22 -4.95
N ALA A 25 10.66 -2.86 -5.33
CA ALA A 25 11.19 -3.23 -6.64
C ALA A 25 11.13 -4.77 -6.81
N GLY A 26 10.76 -5.23 -8.00
CA GLY A 26 10.57 -6.67 -8.29
C GLY A 26 9.12 -7.16 -8.28
N ALA A 27 8.13 -6.27 -8.10
CA ALA A 27 6.72 -6.61 -8.29
C ALA A 27 6.34 -6.64 -9.79
N ALA A 28 6.97 -7.55 -10.54
CA ALA A 28 6.62 -7.80 -11.93
C ALA A 28 5.34 -8.66 -11.95
N VAL A 29 4.24 -8.08 -12.42
CA VAL A 29 2.98 -8.82 -12.60
C VAL A 29 3.08 -9.78 -13.79
N THR A 30 3.94 -9.45 -14.75
CA THR A 30 4.23 -10.23 -15.95
C THR A 30 5.73 -10.18 -16.24
N ALA A 31 6.29 -11.20 -16.92
CA ALA A 31 7.71 -11.23 -17.32
C ALA A 31 8.12 -10.08 -18.25
N SER A 32 7.15 -9.32 -18.78
CA SER A 32 7.30 -8.20 -19.70
C SER A 32 7.17 -6.82 -19.05
N GLU A 33 6.74 -6.73 -17.79
CA GLU A 33 6.76 -5.45 -17.07
C GLU A 33 8.17 -5.18 -16.56
N PRO A 34 8.77 -4.03 -16.89
CA PRO A 34 10.09 -3.69 -16.38
C PRO A 34 10.03 -3.67 -14.86
N VAL A 35 10.99 -4.35 -14.24
CA VAL A 35 11.23 -4.30 -12.80
C VAL A 35 11.61 -2.86 -12.45
N GLY A 36 10.60 -2.04 -12.22
CA GLY A 36 10.76 -0.63 -11.93
C GLY A 36 11.37 -0.40 -10.56
N PRO A 37 11.91 0.82 -10.31
CA PRO A 37 12.15 1.24 -8.93
C PRO A 37 10.83 1.12 -8.18
N GLY A 38 10.84 0.52 -6.99
CA GLY A 38 9.61 0.29 -6.21
C GLY A 38 8.77 1.56 -6.10
N THR A 39 7.47 1.46 -5.85
CA THR A 39 6.62 2.65 -5.81
C THR A 39 5.86 2.69 -4.50
N VAL A 40 5.81 3.88 -3.91
CA VAL A 40 4.99 4.14 -2.73
C VAL A 40 3.69 4.75 -3.23
N TYR A 41 2.58 4.05 -3.03
CA TYR A 41 1.25 4.51 -3.38
C TYR A 41 0.54 4.98 -2.13
N ILE A 42 -0.01 6.18 -2.16
CA ILE A 42 -1.01 6.59 -1.17
C ILE A 42 -2.34 6.13 -1.73
N VAL A 43 -2.99 5.21 -1.05
CA VAL A 43 -4.24 4.60 -1.50
C VAL A 43 -5.34 4.80 -0.48
N THR A 44 -6.59 4.74 -0.91
CA THR A 44 -7.69 4.57 0.03
C THR A 44 -7.57 3.20 0.70
N ARG A 45 -7.76 3.14 2.01
CA ARG A 45 -7.65 1.93 2.80
C ARG A 45 -8.73 0.92 2.39
N GLY A 46 -8.31 -0.19 1.80
CA GLY A 46 -9.18 -1.36 1.59
C GLY A 46 -9.43 -2.12 2.89
N ALA A 47 -10.52 -2.90 2.96
CA ALA A 47 -10.97 -3.57 4.18
C ALA A 47 -9.90 -4.45 4.85
N ASP A 48 -9.03 -5.10 4.07
CA ASP A 48 -7.98 -6.01 4.56
C ASP A 48 -6.58 -5.36 4.69
N MET A 49 -6.47 -4.04 4.54
CA MET A 49 -5.18 -3.32 4.54
C MET A 49 -4.91 -2.60 5.87
N ARG A 50 -3.66 -2.67 6.34
CA ARG A 50 -3.20 -1.80 7.45
C ARG A 50 -2.96 -0.36 6.97
N PHE A 51 -2.85 0.58 7.92
CA PHE A 51 -2.60 1.99 7.62
C PHE A 51 -1.30 2.20 6.83
N VAL A 52 -0.27 1.41 7.15
CA VAL A 52 0.93 1.24 6.32
C VAL A 52 1.06 -0.25 6.05
N ASP A 53 1.00 -0.65 4.78
CA ASP A 53 1.19 -2.05 4.39
C ASP A 53 2.09 -2.13 3.16
N SER A 54 2.75 -3.26 2.99
CA SER A 54 3.55 -3.56 1.80
C SER A 54 3.03 -4.80 1.09
N ALA A 55 3.34 -4.92 -0.20
CA ALA A 55 2.99 -6.12 -0.97
C ALA A 55 3.51 -7.40 -0.29
N ASP A 56 4.74 -7.37 0.24
CA ASP A 56 5.35 -8.47 1.01
C ASP A 56 4.58 -8.80 2.29
N ALA A 57 4.12 -7.78 3.01
CA ALA A 57 3.40 -7.99 4.26
C ALA A 57 2.04 -8.66 4.02
N ILE A 58 1.33 -8.30 2.96
CA ILE A 58 0.08 -8.95 2.55
C ILE A 58 0.36 -10.37 2.06
N CYS A 59 1.39 -10.55 1.21
CA CYS A 59 1.81 -11.85 0.71
C CYS A 59 2.14 -12.85 1.82
N ARG A 60 2.91 -12.40 2.84
CA ARG A 60 3.23 -13.23 4.00
C ARG A 60 2.00 -13.59 4.84
N ARG A 61 1.02 -12.68 4.97
CA ARG A 61 -0.19 -12.91 5.76
C ARG A 61 -1.21 -13.81 5.07
N GLN A 62 -1.39 -13.66 3.76
CA GLN A 62 -2.42 -14.38 3.00
C GLN A 62 -1.89 -15.67 2.36
N PHE A 63 -0.67 -15.67 1.85
CA PHE A 63 -0.14 -16.74 1.01
C PHE A 63 1.07 -17.46 1.63
N ALA A 64 1.55 -17.03 2.80
CA ALA A 64 2.78 -17.54 3.46
C ALA A 64 4.01 -17.56 2.53
N GLN A 65 4.00 -16.72 1.49
CA GLN A 65 5.00 -16.59 0.45
C GLN A 65 5.34 -15.11 0.26
N SER A 66 6.49 -14.78 -0.34
CA SER A 66 6.88 -13.39 -0.64
C SER A 66 7.53 -13.24 -2.01
N ASP A 67 7.18 -14.15 -2.92
CA ASP A 67 7.77 -14.22 -4.26
C ASP A 67 7.32 -13.04 -5.14
N GLU A 68 8.11 -12.74 -6.18
CA GLU A 68 7.87 -11.64 -7.13
C GLU A 68 6.47 -11.68 -7.74
N GLY A 69 5.97 -12.89 -8.06
CA GLY A 69 4.61 -13.09 -8.56
C GLY A 69 3.52 -12.75 -7.54
N CYS A 70 3.73 -13.07 -6.25
CA CYS A 70 2.77 -12.68 -5.21
C CYS A 70 2.73 -11.16 -5.06
N ARG A 71 3.90 -10.50 -5.08
CA ARG A 71 3.99 -9.04 -5.03
C ARG A 71 3.23 -8.39 -6.20
N GLY A 72 3.36 -8.94 -7.40
CA GLY A 72 2.64 -8.49 -8.60
C GLY A 72 1.12 -8.68 -8.49
N LEU A 73 0.67 -9.85 -8.00
CA LEU A 73 -0.75 -10.14 -7.77
C LEU A 73 -1.37 -9.20 -6.73
N VAL A 74 -0.72 -9.04 -5.58
CA VAL A 74 -1.18 -8.14 -4.52
C VAL A 74 -1.20 -6.70 -5.00
N ARG A 75 -0.17 -6.24 -5.72
CA ARG A 75 -0.17 -4.91 -6.34
C ARG A 75 -1.41 -4.72 -7.21
N ASN A 76 -1.68 -5.65 -8.12
CA ASN A 76 -2.85 -5.58 -9.01
C ASN A 76 -4.18 -5.59 -8.27
N TRP A 77 -4.29 -6.40 -7.23
CA TRP A 77 -5.47 -6.45 -6.39
C TRP A 77 -5.69 -5.12 -5.66
N VAL A 78 -4.64 -4.56 -5.03
CA VAL A 78 -4.70 -3.26 -4.35
C VAL A 78 -5.07 -2.14 -5.34
N MET A 79 -4.50 -2.12 -6.54
CA MET A 79 -4.82 -1.09 -7.56
C MET A 79 -6.27 -1.15 -8.05
N ARG A 80 -6.92 -2.32 -8.00
CA ARG A 80 -8.34 -2.46 -8.38
C ARG A 80 -9.27 -2.13 -7.22
N GLU A 81 -8.93 -2.56 -6.02
CA GLU A 81 -9.77 -2.43 -4.83
C GLU A 81 -9.69 -1.03 -4.21
N THR A 82 -8.59 -0.32 -4.46
CA THR A 82 -8.31 0.99 -3.84
C THR A 82 -8.09 2.07 -4.88
N ARG A 83 -8.45 3.31 -4.53
CA ARG A 83 -8.10 4.48 -5.33
C ARG A 83 -6.71 4.96 -4.95
N VAL A 84 -5.84 5.05 -5.94
CA VAL A 84 -4.56 5.74 -5.83
C VAL A 84 -4.82 7.24 -5.74
N LEU A 85 -4.44 7.83 -4.61
CA LEU A 85 -4.53 9.26 -4.33
C LEU A 85 -3.27 9.99 -4.79
N ALA A 86 -2.10 9.36 -4.60
CA ALA A 86 -0.82 9.89 -5.02
C ALA A 86 0.21 8.78 -5.24
N GLU A 87 1.14 9.00 -6.16
CA GLU A 87 2.30 8.14 -6.41
C GLU A 87 3.56 8.89 -5.97
N LEU A 88 4.36 8.27 -5.10
CA LEU A 88 5.64 8.79 -4.66
C LEU A 88 6.77 7.90 -5.16
N PRO A 89 7.93 8.49 -5.52
CA PRO A 89 9.12 7.72 -5.89
C PRO A 89 9.56 6.84 -4.72
N TYR A 90 10.15 5.68 -5.05
CA TYR A 90 10.67 4.75 -4.06
C TYR A 90 11.55 5.46 -3.03
N SER A 91 11.34 5.13 -1.76
CA SER A 91 12.29 5.45 -0.72
C SER A 91 12.54 4.22 0.13
N GLU A 92 13.80 3.80 0.20
CA GLU A 92 14.22 2.59 0.92
C GLU A 92 13.96 2.69 2.43
N THR A 93 14.00 3.90 2.99
CA THR A 93 13.64 4.17 4.38
C THR A 93 12.14 3.96 4.64
N LEU A 94 11.27 4.46 3.75
CA LEU A 94 9.82 4.23 3.83
C LEU A 94 9.47 2.75 3.63
N TRP A 95 10.16 2.05 2.71
CA TRP A 95 9.97 0.62 2.53
C TRP A 95 10.31 -0.18 3.78
N ARG A 96 11.44 0.12 4.45
CA ARG A 96 11.82 -0.56 5.69
C ARG A 96 10.82 -0.36 6.84
N VAL A 97 10.22 0.82 6.92
CA VAL A 97 9.18 1.12 7.92
C VAL A 97 7.88 0.37 7.57
N ALA A 98 7.49 0.35 6.29
CA ALA A 98 6.28 -0.31 5.83
C ALA A 98 6.35 -1.84 5.83
N ALA A 99 7.50 -2.41 5.48
CA ALA A 99 7.76 -3.85 5.51
C ALA A 99 7.85 -4.41 6.95
N GLY A 100 7.95 -3.51 7.95
CA GLY A 100 8.09 -3.85 9.36
C GLY A 100 9.48 -4.36 9.66
N SER A 101 10.45 -3.44 9.77
CA SER A 101 11.83 -3.69 10.23
C SER A 101 12.59 -4.81 9.50
N GLY A 102 13.51 -4.41 8.62
CA GLY A 102 14.40 -5.33 7.92
C GLY A 102 15.08 -6.34 8.84
N ARG A 103 14.86 -7.61 8.53
CA ARG A 103 15.78 -8.74 8.67
C ARG A 103 15.48 -9.71 7.55
#